data_AF-A0A0F9C5J9-F1
#
_entry.id   AF-A0A0F9C5J9-F1
#
_cell.length_a   1.000
_cell.length_b   1.000
_cell.length_c   1.000
_cell.angle_alpha   90.00
_cell.angle_beta   90.00
_cell.angle_gamma   90.00
#
_symmetry.space_group_name_H-M   'P 1'
#
loop_
_entity.id
_entity.type
_entity.pdbx_description
1 polymer ?
#
loop_
_entity_poly.entity_id
_entity_poly.type
_entity_poly.pdbx_seq_one_letter_code
_entity_poly.pdbx_strand_id
1 'polypeptide(L)'
;MYQKTWCPDCNTYVSEKICRKFFEKIFKKPFLKSYPEWLINENGNQMELDGYNKDLRLAFEYQGIQHRKKAFNMTDDALKNMQKDDALKLKLCNENGVILLQIPDDEIIPYNKMQEFIEKEYKRRTGKTLKNIPRYDYQEFTIYENEHAQKFRVYVEMKGGTIMTPYFSAKKKLTIKCKKGHQWTTTPDSINRDNWCPGCAGNMKGTTEYFQKIGREFNCELISEYINAKKSLWYRC
;
A
#
# COMPACT_ATOMS: atom_id res chain seq x y z
N MET A 1 -23.88 -17.95 -18.43
CA MET A 1 -23.09 -18.20 -17.20
C MET A 1 -21.73 -17.54 -17.36
N TYR A 2 -21.54 -16.33 -16.84
CA TYR A 2 -20.25 -15.64 -16.95
C TYR A 2 -19.35 -16.07 -15.79
N GLN A 3 -18.38 -16.94 -16.10
CA GLN A 3 -17.24 -17.22 -15.23
C GLN A 3 -16.40 -15.93 -15.13
N LYS A 4 -16.51 -15.21 -14.02
CA LYS A 4 -15.56 -14.14 -13.67
C LYS A 4 -14.33 -14.79 -13.05
N THR A 5 -13.37 -15.09 -13.91
CA THR A 5 -12.01 -15.46 -13.53
C THR A 5 -11.37 -14.35 -12.71
N TRP A 6 -10.72 -14.79 -11.65
CA TRP A 6 -10.15 -14.02 -10.56
C TRP A 6 -8.73 -13.61 -10.97
N CYS A 7 -8.45 -12.30 -11.08
CA CYS A 7 -7.19 -11.80 -11.64
C CYS A 7 -6.10 -11.61 -10.56
N PRO A 8 -4.88 -12.15 -10.75
CA PRO A 8 -3.77 -12.04 -9.79
C PRO A 8 -3.10 -10.65 -9.73
N ASP A 9 -3.47 -9.70 -10.59
CA ASP A 9 -2.85 -8.36 -10.67
C ASP A 9 -3.25 -7.38 -9.55
N CYS A 10 -4.11 -7.80 -8.63
CA CYS A 10 -4.72 -6.91 -7.64
C CYS A 10 -3.74 -6.25 -6.64
N ASN A 11 -2.47 -6.66 -6.52
CA ASN A 11 -1.52 -5.99 -5.61
C ASN A 11 -0.92 -4.73 -6.25
N THR A 12 -0.47 -4.81 -7.50
CA THR A 12 0.13 -3.67 -8.22
C THR A 12 -0.85 -2.51 -8.34
N TYR A 13 -2.12 -2.81 -8.67
CA TYR A 13 -3.18 -1.81 -8.75
C TYR A 13 -3.55 -1.17 -7.41
N VAL A 14 -3.36 -1.88 -6.28
CA VAL A 14 -3.59 -1.29 -4.96
C VAL A 14 -2.51 -0.27 -4.65
N SER A 15 -1.25 -0.65 -4.83
CA SER A 15 -0.11 0.20 -4.50
C SER A 15 -0.07 1.47 -5.36
N GLU A 16 -0.34 1.35 -6.66
CA GLU A 16 -0.45 2.49 -7.58
C GLU A 16 -1.57 3.45 -7.14
N LYS A 17 -2.71 2.94 -6.68
CA LYS A 17 -3.81 3.78 -6.18
C LYS A 17 -3.49 4.44 -4.84
N ILE A 18 -2.79 3.76 -3.92
CA ILE A 18 -2.29 4.39 -2.69
C ILE A 18 -1.36 5.56 -3.05
N CYS A 19 -0.42 5.31 -3.96
CA CYS A 19 0.48 6.34 -4.47
C CYS A 19 -0.30 7.53 -5.05
N ARG A 20 -1.27 7.26 -5.94
CA ARG A 20 -2.16 8.28 -6.49
C ARG A 20 -2.86 9.09 -5.41
N LYS A 21 -3.39 8.44 -4.36
CA LYS A 21 -4.06 9.13 -3.24
C LYS A 21 -3.11 10.03 -2.45
N PHE A 22 -1.86 9.61 -2.23
CA PHE A 22 -0.86 10.51 -1.66
C PHE A 22 -0.65 11.74 -2.54
N PHE A 23 -0.44 11.58 -3.85
CA PHE A 23 -0.29 12.70 -4.77
C PHE A 23 -1.50 13.65 -4.74
N GLU A 24 -2.71 13.10 -4.82
CA GLU A 24 -3.95 13.90 -4.77
C GLU A 24 -4.08 14.70 -3.47
N LYS A 25 -3.73 14.11 -2.32
CA LYS A 25 -3.78 14.75 -1.00
C LYS A 25 -2.68 15.78 -0.79
N ILE A 26 -1.45 15.48 -1.22
CA ILE A 26 -0.28 16.36 -1.10
C ILE A 26 -0.45 17.61 -1.97
N PHE A 27 -0.84 17.42 -3.24
CA PHE A 27 -0.92 18.50 -4.23
C PHE A 27 -2.32 19.09 -4.39
N LYS A 28 -3.33 18.53 -3.73
CA LYS A 28 -4.74 18.98 -3.77
C LYS A 28 -5.30 19.09 -5.19
N LYS A 29 -4.88 18.17 -6.06
CA LYS A 29 -5.20 18.14 -7.49
C LYS A 29 -5.34 16.69 -7.96
N PRO A 30 -6.19 16.39 -8.95
CA PRO A 30 -6.33 15.04 -9.48
C PRO A 30 -5.08 14.62 -10.27
N PHE A 31 -4.66 13.37 -10.10
CA PHE A 31 -3.61 12.74 -10.92
C PHE A 31 -4.22 11.56 -11.64
N LEU A 32 -4.63 11.75 -12.89
CA LEU A 32 -5.30 10.73 -13.68
C LEU A 32 -4.30 9.94 -14.52
N LYS A 33 -4.63 8.69 -14.82
CA LYS A 33 -3.83 7.89 -15.77
C LYS A 33 -3.89 8.59 -17.12
N SER A 34 -2.75 8.73 -17.78
CA SER A 34 -2.65 9.55 -18.99
C SER A 34 -1.77 8.88 -20.03
N TYR A 35 -2.14 9.07 -21.29
CA TYR A 35 -1.39 8.67 -22.47
C TYR A 35 -1.13 9.95 -23.28
N PRO A 36 -0.08 10.72 -22.96
CA PRO A 36 0.22 11.94 -23.70
C PRO A 36 0.63 11.62 -25.14
N GLU A 37 0.18 12.41 -26.12
CA GLU A 37 0.48 12.19 -27.54
C GLU A 37 1.99 12.25 -27.86
N TRP A 38 2.75 13.03 -27.09
CA TRP A 38 4.21 13.15 -27.21
C TRP A 38 4.98 12.00 -26.55
N LEU A 39 4.30 11.12 -25.82
CA LEU A 39 4.94 10.04 -25.07
C LEU A 39 4.91 8.74 -25.90
N ILE A 40 5.75 8.68 -26.92
CA ILE A 40 5.82 7.55 -27.87
C ILE A 40 7.20 6.89 -27.77
N ASN A 41 7.25 5.55 -27.73
CA ASN A 41 8.50 4.81 -27.72
C ASN A 41 9.11 4.63 -29.12
N GLU A 42 10.31 4.04 -29.19
CA GLU A 42 11.03 3.84 -30.47
C GLU A 42 10.24 3.01 -31.50
N ASN A 43 9.32 2.17 -31.03
CA ASN A 43 8.48 1.32 -31.88
C ASN A 43 7.18 2.02 -32.34
N GLY A 44 7.01 3.31 -32.04
CA GLY A 44 5.81 4.06 -32.39
C GLY A 44 4.62 3.81 -31.44
N ASN A 45 4.81 3.08 -30.34
CA ASN A 45 3.75 2.80 -29.38
C ASN A 45 3.66 3.91 -28.33
N GLN A 46 2.43 4.37 -28.07
CA GLN A 46 2.17 5.35 -27.03
C GLN A 46 2.34 4.71 -25.64
N MET A 47 3.15 5.35 -24.79
CA MET A 47 3.36 4.92 -23.41
C MET A 47 2.41 5.63 -22.44
N GLU A 48 2.30 5.08 -21.24
CA GLU A 48 1.44 5.60 -20.18
C GLU A 48 2.20 6.28 -19.06
N LEU A 49 1.53 7.20 -18.38
CA LEU A 49 1.91 7.73 -17.06
C LEU A 49 0.84 7.28 -16.05
N ASP A 50 1.26 6.68 -14.95
CA ASP A 50 0.33 6.18 -13.91
C ASP A 50 -0.55 7.30 -13.37
N GLY A 51 0.04 8.48 -13.11
CA GLY A 51 -0.71 9.67 -12.75
C GLY A 51 -0.05 10.93 -13.28
N TYR A 52 -0.85 11.76 -13.96
CA TYR A 52 -0.40 13.05 -14.50
C TYR A 52 -1.39 14.16 -14.13
N ASN A 53 -0.84 15.29 -13.71
CA ASN A 53 -1.57 16.54 -13.59
C ASN A 53 -1.00 17.60 -14.55
N LYS A 54 -1.83 18.02 -15.51
CA LYS A 54 -1.46 18.96 -16.56
C LYS A 54 -1.12 20.36 -16.02
N ASP A 55 -1.91 20.88 -15.07
CA ASP A 55 -1.72 22.21 -14.48
C ASP A 55 -0.37 22.33 -13.78
N LEU A 56 -0.01 21.30 -13.01
CA LEU A 56 1.23 21.26 -12.24
C LEU A 56 2.44 20.86 -13.09
N ARG A 57 2.19 20.38 -14.34
CA ARG A 57 3.20 19.72 -15.17
C ARG A 57 3.97 18.66 -14.39
N LEU A 58 3.25 17.86 -13.59
CA LEU A 58 3.81 16.88 -12.67
C LEU A 58 3.17 15.51 -12.94
N ALA A 59 4.01 14.50 -13.09
CA ALA A 59 3.63 13.11 -13.27
C ALA A 59 4.33 12.21 -12.25
N PHE A 60 3.77 11.03 -12.03
CA PHE A 60 4.43 9.95 -11.32
C PHE A 60 4.31 8.62 -12.05
N GLU A 61 5.27 7.73 -11.77
CA GLU A 61 5.28 6.34 -12.21
C GLU A 61 5.56 5.45 -10.99
N TYR A 62 4.70 4.48 -10.72
CA TYR A 62 4.84 3.52 -9.65
C TYR A 62 5.52 2.24 -10.16
N GLN A 63 6.74 2.01 -9.70
CA GLN A 63 7.60 0.92 -10.15
C GLN A 63 7.25 -0.37 -9.40
N GLY A 64 6.15 -1.03 -9.76
CA GLY A 64 5.65 -2.22 -9.06
C GLY A 64 6.64 -3.40 -9.04
N ILE A 65 6.47 -4.34 -8.10
CA ILE A 65 7.32 -5.53 -7.92
C ILE A 65 7.50 -6.37 -9.20
N GLN A 66 6.54 -6.31 -10.12
CA GLN A 66 6.63 -6.98 -11.41
C GLN A 66 7.78 -6.44 -12.27
N HIS A 67 8.16 -5.16 -12.18
CA HIS A 67 9.36 -4.65 -12.87
C HIS A 67 10.62 -5.37 -12.37
N ARG A 68 10.76 -5.56 -11.05
CA ARG A 68 11.89 -6.31 -10.47
C ARG A 68 11.82 -7.80 -10.78
N LYS A 69 10.67 -8.45 -10.58
CA LYS A 69 10.50 -9.90 -10.83
C LYS A 69 10.58 -10.28 -12.29
N LYS A 70 10.08 -9.43 -13.21
CA LYS A 70 10.29 -9.62 -14.64
C LYS A 70 11.79 -9.56 -14.93
N ALA A 71 12.56 -8.60 -14.38
CA ALA A 71 14.02 -8.59 -14.53
C ALA A 71 14.71 -9.91 -14.10
N PHE A 72 14.21 -10.61 -13.08
CA PHE A 72 14.76 -11.91 -12.66
C PHE A 72 14.47 -13.08 -13.63
N ASN A 73 13.39 -13.01 -14.41
CA ASN A 73 12.96 -14.09 -15.32
C ASN A 73 12.96 -13.66 -16.80
N MET A 74 13.48 -12.48 -17.12
CA MET A 74 13.50 -11.90 -18.47
C MET A 74 14.81 -12.23 -19.18
N THR A 75 14.72 -12.26 -20.51
CA THR A 75 15.91 -12.24 -21.36
C THR A 75 16.64 -10.89 -21.24
N ASP A 76 17.95 -10.90 -21.45
CA ASP A 76 18.79 -9.70 -21.41
C ASP A 76 18.28 -8.58 -22.34
N ASP A 77 17.74 -8.96 -23.50
CA ASP A 77 17.19 -8.01 -24.48
C ASP A 77 15.91 -7.33 -23.98
N ALA A 78 15.04 -8.09 -23.31
CA ALA A 78 13.81 -7.54 -22.78
C ALA A 78 14.09 -6.62 -21.57
N LEU A 79 15.09 -6.95 -20.75
CA LEU A 79 15.55 -6.09 -19.65
C LEU A 79 16.17 -4.79 -20.18
N LYS A 80 17.01 -4.87 -21.22
CA LYS A 80 17.55 -3.69 -21.91
C LYS A 80 16.45 -2.80 -22.49
N ASN A 81 15.43 -3.38 -23.09
CA ASN A 81 14.31 -2.61 -23.65
C ASN A 81 13.50 -1.91 -22.55
N MET A 82 13.25 -2.55 -21.41
CA MET A 82 12.59 -1.88 -20.27
C MET A 82 13.41 -0.69 -19.75
N GLN A 83 14.73 -0.87 -19.59
CA GLN A 83 15.61 0.23 -19.15
C GLN A 83 15.65 1.39 -20.14
N LYS A 84 15.61 1.07 -21.45
CA LYS A 84 15.51 2.08 -22.51
C LYS A 84 14.20 2.84 -22.45
N ASP A 85 13.07 2.15 -22.28
CA ASP A 85 11.75 2.78 -22.20
C ASP A 85 11.64 3.69 -20.97
N ASP A 86 12.15 3.27 -19.80
CA ASP A 86 12.19 4.10 -18.60
C ASP A 86 13.04 5.37 -18.79
N ALA A 87 14.21 5.23 -19.43
CA ALA A 87 15.09 6.35 -19.75
C ALA A 87 14.45 7.30 -20.78
N LEU A 88 13.80 6.75 -21.80
CA LEU A 88 13.11 7.51 -22.84
C LEU A 88 11.90 8.26 -22.25
N LYS A 89 11.11 7.61 -21.39
CA LYS A 89 9.98 8.24 -20.69
C LYS A 89 10.43 9.46 -19.88
N LEU A 90 11.53 9.34 -19.14
CA LEU A 90 12.17 10.46 -18.42
C LEU A 90 12.57 11.59 -19.37
N LYS A 91 13.24 11.25 -20.48
CA LYS A 91 13.69 12.22 -21.49
C LYS A 91 12.50 12.98 -22.10
N LEU A 92 11.49 12.27 -22.60
CA LEU A 92 10.31 12.86 -23.24
C LEU A 92 9.51 13.73 -22.27
N CYS A 93 9.40 13.33 -21.00
CA CYS A 93 8.78 14.17 -19.96
C CYS A 93 9.54 15.49 -19.81
N ASN A 94 10.87 15.44 -19.68
CA ASN A 94 11.69 16.64 -19.53
C ASN A 94 11.59 17.57 -20.75
N GLU A 95 11.64 17.02 -21.96
CA GLU A 95 11.49 17.79 -23.22
C GLU A 95 10.13 18.49 -23.33
N ASN A 96 9.08 17.88 -22.77
CA ASN A 96 7.73 18.45 -22.72
C ASN A 96 7.46 19.29 -21.46
N GLY A 97 8.50 19.58 -20.68
CA GLY A 97 8.41 20.37 -19.46
C GLY A 97 7.57 19.72 -18.36
N VAL A 98 7.49 18.38 -18.35
CA VAL A 98 6.81 17.58 -17.34
C VAL A 98 7.83 16.99 -16.37
N ILE A 99 7.64 17.27 -15.08
CA ILE A 99 8.42 16.67 -14.01
C ILE A 99 7.88 15.27 -13.75
N LEU A 100 8.69 14.23 -13.91
CA LEU A 100 8.32 12.85 -13.62
C LEU A 100 8.99 12.36 -12.33
N LEU A 101 8.19 11.95 -11.33
CA LEU A 101 8.66 11.31 -10.10
C LEU A 101 8.50 9.78 -10.23
N GLN A 102 9.61 9.05 -10.18
CA GLN A 102 9.59 7.59 -10.14
C GLN A 102 9.50 7.12 -8.69
N ILE A 103 8.44 6.39 -8.37
CA ILE A 103 8.13 5.92 -7.02
C ILE A 103 8.42 4.42 -6.92
N PRO A 104 9.39 4.00 -6.09
CA PRO A 104 9.68 2.58 -5.84
C PRO A 104 8.49 1.82 -5.25
N ASP A 105 8.49 0.50 -5.39
CA ASP A 105 7.44 -0.34 -4.81
C ASP A 105 7.46 -0.39 -3.27
N ASP A 106 6.40 -1.02 -2.72
CA ASP A 106 6.12 -1.11 -1.30
C ASP A 106 7.03 -2.06 -0.52
N GLU A 107 7.84 -2.89 -1.18
CA GLU A 107 8.90 -3.65 -0.50
C GLU A 107 10.15 -2.79 -0.26
N ILE A 108 10.39 -1.81 -1.14
CA ILE A 108 11.50 -0.85 -0.98
C ILE A 108 11.06 0.29 -0.06
N ILE A 109 9.85 0.81 -0.26
CA ILE A 109 9.30 1.94 0.50
C ILE A 109 7.95 1.56 1.08
N PRO A 110 7.89 1.19 2.37
CA PRO A 110 6.64 1.00 3.07
C PRO A 110 5.71 2.21 2.95
N TYR A 111 4.40 1.99 2.86
CA TYR A 111 3.43 3.08 2.61
C TYR A 111 3.48 4.23 3.61
N ASN A 112 3.79 3.96 4.88
CA ASN A 112 3.95 4.98 5.91
C ASN A 112 5.16 5.91 5.69
N LYS A 113 6.11 5.54 4.80
CA LYS A 113 7.24 6.35 4.37
C LYS A 113 7.06 6.99 3.00
N MET A 114 5.97 6.67 2.30
CA MET A 114 5.72 7.13 0.93
C MET A 114 5.60 8.65 0.82
N GLN A 115 4.90 9.32 1.75
CA GLN A 115 4.80 10.78 1.74
C GLN A 115 6.17 11.46 1.89
N GLU A 116 7.01 10.97 2.81
CA GLU A 116 8.36 11.50 3.02
C GLU A 116 9.22 11.35 1.75
N PHE A 117 9.09 10.20 1.07
CA PHE A 117 9.77 9.97 -0.20
C PHE A 117 9.30 10.93 -1.30
N ILE A 118 7.99 11.09 -1.49
CA ILE A 118 7.42 11.99 -2.49
C ILE A 118 7.92 13.43 -2.26
N GLU A 119 7.92 13.90 -1.02
CA GLU A 119 8.40 15.25 -0.66
C GLU A 119 9.89 15.43 -1.00
N LYS A 120 10.73 14.45 -0.67
CA LYS A 120 12.17 14.47 -0.99
C LYS A 120 12.42 14.44 -2.50
N GLU A 121 11.73 13.57 -3.21
CA GLU A 121 11.88 13.40 -4.65
C GLU A 121 11.38 14.62 -5.42
N TYR A 122 10.25 15.20 -5.00
CA TYR A 122 9.75 16.46 -5.54
C TYR A 122 10.76 17.60 -5.33
N LYS A 123 11.33 17.74 -4.12
CA LYS A 123 12.35 18.74 -3.84
C LYS A 123 13.61 18.53 -4.67
N ARG A 124 14.07 17.28 -4.83
CA ARG A 124 15.23 16.92 -5.64
C ARG A 124 15.06 17.34 -7.09
N ARG A 125 13.87 17.11 -7.66
CA ARG A 125 13.57 17.39 -9.07
C ARG A 125 13.25 18.85 -9.36
N THR A 126 12.66 19.57 -8.42
CA THR A 126 12.14 20.93 -8.65
C THR A 126 12.88 22.04 -7.90
N GLY A 127 13.70 21.69 -6.91
CA GLY A 127 14.27 22.63 -5.94
C GLY A 127 13.25 23.19 -4.93
N LYS A 128 11.95 22.92 -5.11
CA LYS A 128 10.86 23.50 -4.29
C LYS A 128 10.57 22.62 -3.09
N THR A 129 10.37 23.26 -1.93
CA THR A 129 9.93 22.57 -0.72
C THR A 129 8.43 22.72 -0.54
N LEU A 130 7.76 21.60 -0.34
CA LEU A 130 6.35 21.57 0.02
C LEU A 130 6.19 21.98 1.50
N LYS A 131 5.51 23.10 1.76
CA LYS A 131 5.30 23.63 3.11
C LYS A 131 3.89 23.34 3.61
N ASN A 132 3.73 23.18 4.92
CA ASN A 132 2.44 23.03 5.61
C ASN A 132 1.58 21.86 5.09
N ILE A 133 2.21 20.74 4.72
CA ILE A 133 1.48 19.53 4.33
C ILE A 133 1.27 18.66 5.58
N PRO A 134 0.02 18.29 5.92
CA PRO A 134 -0.23 17.38 7.04
C PRO A 134 0.32 15.99 6.73
N ARG A 135 0.60 15.21 7.77
CA ARG A 135 0.97 13.80 7.59
C ARG A 135 -0.30 12.99 7.36
N TYR A 136 -0.33 12.28 6.25
CA TYR A 136 -1.44 11.44 5.87
C TYR A 136 -1.17 10.01 6.27
N ASP A 137 -2.15 9.39 6.93
CA ASP A 137 -2.14 7.95 7.14
C ASP A 137 -2.79 7.27 5.92
N TYR A 138 -2.02 6.44 5.21
CA TYR A 138 -2.54 5.65 4.10
C TYR A 138 -3.65 4.70 4.54
N GLN A 139 -3.72 4.38 5.84
CA GLN A 139 -4.77 3.54 6.41
C GLN A 139 -6.16 4.17 6.33
N GLU A 140 -6.21 5.50 6.25
CA GLU A 140 -7.45 6.28 6.08
C GLU A 140 -7.85 6.43 4.61
N PHE A 141 -7.01 5.99 3.67
CA PHE A 141 -7.30 6.17 2.25
C PHE A 141 -8.41 5.24 1.79
N THR A 142 -9.47 5.85 1.25
CA THR A 142 -10.47 5.10 0.51
C THR A 142 -9.99 4.88 -0.92
N ILE A 143 -9.45 3.68 -1.16
CA ILE A 143 -8.85 3.24 -2.43
C ILE A 143 -9.86 2.48 -3.31
N TYR A 144 -10.77 1.77 -2.65
CA TYR A 144 -11.93 1.12 -3.24
C TYR A 144 -13.16 1.55 -2.47
N GLU A 145 -14.03 2.31 -3.11
CA GLU A 145 -15.36 2.66 -2.60
C GLU A 145 -16.42 1.96 -3.46
N ASN A 146 -16.26 0.64 -3.60
CA ASN A 146 -17.31 -0.16 -4.19
C ASN A 146 -18.31 -0.57 -3.10
N GLU A 147 -19.50 -0.96 -3.54
CA GLU A 147 -20.59 -1.39 -2.66
C GLU A 147 -20.15 -2.50 -1.68
N HIS A 148 -19.24 -3.39 -2.10
CA HIS A 148 -18.70 -4.44 -1.23
C HIS A 148 -17.85 -3.90 -0.08
N ALA A 149 -16.99 -2.92 -0.35
CA ALA A 149 -16.17 -2.27 0.68
C ALA A 149 -17.05 -1.53 1.69
N GLN A 150 -18.09 -0.83 1.22
CA GLN A 150 -19.07 -0.15 2.08
C GLN A 150 -19.84 -1.14 2.94
N LYS A 151 -20.41 -2.20 2.34
CA LYS A 151 -21.10 -3.28 3.05
C LYS A 151 -20.21 -3.92 4.13
N PHE A 152 -18.95 -4.16 3.81
CA PHE A 152 -18.01 -4.74 4.77
C PHE A 152 -17.72 -3.81 5.96
N ARG A 153 -17.52 -2.50 5.72
CA ARG A 153 -17.34 -1.52 6.81
C ARG A 153 -18.54 -1.51 7.75
N VAL A 154 -19.74 -1.39 7.19
CA VAL A 154 -21.01 -1.41 7.96
C VAL A 154 -21.11 -2.71 8.77
N TYR A 155 -20.81 -3.85 8.17
CA TYR A 155 -20.83 -5.14 8.87
C TYR A 155 -19.85 -5.20 10.05
N VAL A 156 -18.62 -4.71 9.87
CA VAL A 156 -17.61 -4.64 10.94
C VAL A 156 -18.06 -3.71 12.06
N GLU A 157 -18.59 -2.54 11.73
CA GLU A 157 -19.13 -1.57 12.70
C GLU A 157 -20.31 -2.15 13.48
N MET A 158 -21.24 -2.84 12.82
CA MET A 158 -22.39 -3.51 13.46
C MET A 158 -21.96 -4.58 14.47
N LYS A 159 -20.86 -5.29 14.23
CA LYS A 159 -20.27 -6.26 15.17
C LYS A 159 -19.40 -5.58 16.25
N GLY A 160 -19.38 -4.24 16.31
CA GLY A 160 -18.61 -3.45 17.26
C GLY A 160 -17.10 -3.47 16.99
N GLY A 161 -16.70 -3.59 15.73
CA GLY A 161 -15.32 -3.56 15.30
C GLY A 161 -14.93 -2.26 14.59
N THR A 162 -13.63 -2.04 14.48
CA THR A 162 -13.02 -0.95 13.71
C THR A 162 -11.96 -1.52 12.79
N ILE A 163 -12.02 -1.17 11.51
CA ILE A 163 -11.01 -1.53 10.53
C ILE A 163 -9.80 -0.62 10.73
N MET A 164 -8.65 -1.21 11.06
CA MET A 164 -7.40 -0.49 11.33
C MET A 164 -6.55 -0.29 10.08
N THR A 165 -6.67 -1.16 9.07
CA THR A 165 -5.93 -1.05 7.81
C THR A 165 -6.89 -1.08 6.62
N PRO A 166 -6.58 -0.45 5.48
CA PRO A 166 -7.54 -0.29 4.39
C PRO A 166 -8.13 -1.61 3.92
N TYR A 167 -9.43 -1.57 3.60
CA TYR A 167 -10.06 -2.65 2.87
C TYR A 167 -9.57 -2.62 1.41
N PHE A 168 -8.87 -3.67 1.01
CA PHE A 168 -8.39 -3.82 -0.36
C PHE A 168 -9.28 -4.74 -1.18
N SER A 169 -9.53 -5.94 -0.66
CA SER A 169 -10.39 -6.93 -1.30
C SER A 169 -10.75 -8.02 -0.30
N ALA A 170 -11.72 -8.86 -0.67
CA ALA A 170 -12.25 -9.89 0.20
C ALA A 170 -11.21 -10.93 0.66
N LYS A 171 -10.11 -11.10 -0.10
CA LYS A 171 -9.03 -12.06 0.20
C LYS A 171 -7.75 -11.43 0.73
N LYS A 172 -7.62 -10.10 0.72
CA LYS A 172 -6.44 -9.43 1.27
C LYS A 172 -6.61 -9.27 2.78
N LYS A 173 -5.51 -9.50 3.50
CA LYS A 173 -5.49 -9.35 4.95
C LYS A 173 -5.63 -7.89 5.33
N LEU A 174 -6.37 -7.65 6.40
CA LEU A 174 -6.50 -6.36 7.08
C LEU A 174 -6.56 -6.59 8.58
N THR A 175 -6.23 -5.57 9.35
CA THR A 175 -6.30 -5.61 10.81
C THR A 175 -7.64 -5.02 11.29
N ILE A 176 -8.32 -5.74 12.19
CA ILE A 176 -9.55 -5.30 12.85
C ILE A 176 -9.28 -5.20 14.35
N LYS A 177 -9.85 -4.18 14.99
CA LYS A 177 -9.94 -4.04 16.44
C LYS A 177 -11.39 -4.24 16.88
N CYS A 178 -11.65 -5.13 17.85
CA CYS A 178 -13.01 -5.28 18.40
C CYS A 178 -13.27 -4.31 19.55
N LYS A 179 -14.53 -4.21 19.99
CA LYS A 179 -14.96 -3.39 21.14
C LYS A 179 -14.19 -3.66 22.44
N LYS A 180 -13.71 -4.90 22.66
CA LYS A 180 -12.87 -5.27 23.82
C LYS A 180 -11.39 -4.89 23.65
N GLY A 181 -11.01 -4.30 22.52
CA GLY A 181 -9.66 -3.83 22.25
C GLY A 181 -8.72 -4.86 21.62
N HIS A 182 -9.15 -6.11 21.40
CA HIS A 182 -8.33 -7.10 20.72
C HIS A 182 -8.10 -6.71 19.26
N GLN A 183 -6.85 -6.81 18.80
CA GLN A 183 -6.47 -6.56 17.42
C GLN A 183 -6.03 -7.87 16.77
N TRP A 184 -6.49 -8.14 15.55
CA TRP A 184 -6.06 -9.31 14.80
C TRP A 184 -6.08 -9.04 13.30
N THR A 185 -5.18 -9.71 12.59
CA THR A 185 -5.12 -9.66 11.13
C THR A 185 -5.91 -10.83 10.53
N THR A 186 -6.86 -10.53 9.65
CA THR A 186 -7.75 -11.50 9.01
C THR A 186 -8.12 -11.05 7.60
N THR A 187 -8.84 -11.88 6.83
CA THR A 187 -9.41 -11.47 5.54
C THR A 187 -10.89 -11.12 5.70
N PRO A 188 -11.44 -10.19 4.89
CA PRO A 188 -12.87 -9.94 4.90
C PRO A 188 -13.72 -11.19 4.62
N ASP A 189 -13.28 -12.08 3.73
CA ASP A 189 -13.96 -13.36 3.47
C ASP A 189 -14.10 -14.21 4.73
N SER A 190 -13.08 -14.22 5.59
CA SER A 190 -13.12 -14.94 6.86
C SER A 190 -14.18 -14.34 7.79
N ILE A 191 -14.22 -13.01 7.87
CA ILE A 191 -15.14 -12.23 8.70
C ILE A 191 -16.59 -12.36 8.21
N ASN A 192 -16.80 -12.40 6.89
CA ASN A 192 -18.09 -12.64 6.26
C ASN A 192 -18.59 -14.08 6.48
N ARG A 193 -17.70 -15.02 6.79
CA ARG A 193 -18.03 -16.39 7.25
C ARG A 193 -18.15 -16.48 8.78
N ASP A 194 -18.48 -15.37 9.43
CA ASP A 194 -18.65 -15.22 10.89
C ASP A 194 -17.42 -15.55 11.76
N ASN A 195 -16.23 -15.68 11.19
CA ASN A 195 -14.99 -15.84 11.97
C ASN A 195 -14.55 -14.47 12.50
N TRP A 196 -15.10 -14.09 13.65
CA TRP A 196 -14.90 -12.78 14.25
C TRP A 196 -13.59 -12.69 15.08
N CYS A 197 -13.69 -12.17 16.31
CA CYS A 197 -12.56 -11.85 17.15
C CYS A 197 -12.04 -13.09 17.89
N PRO A 198 -10.79 -13.54 17.63
CA PRO A 198 -10.23 -14.69 18.31
C PRO A 198 -10.01 -14.44 19.81
N GLY A 199 -9.71 -13.20 20.22
CA GLY A 199 -9.62 -12.82 21.63
C GLY A 199 -10.96 -12.96 22.37
N CYS A 200 -12.07 -12.56 21.74
CA CYS A 200 -13.40 -12.75 22.32
C CYS A 200 -13.82 -14.23 22.35
N ALA A 201 -13.34 -15.03 21.40
CA ALA A 201 -13.61 -16.47 21.33
C ALA A 201 -12.66 -17.33 22.20
N GLY A 202 -11.68 -16.72 22.87
CA GLY A 202 -10.67 -17.45 23.66
C GLY A 202 -9.62 -18.20 22.82
N ASN A 203 -9.54 -17.92 21.52
CA ASN A 203 -8.67 -18.61 20.55
C ASN A 203 -7.51 -17.72 20.06
N MET A 204 -7.20 -16.63 20.75
CA MET A 204 -6.11 -15.74 20.36
C MET A 204 -4.78 -16.43 20.58
N LYS A 205 -3.98 -16.52 19.50
CA LYS A 205 -2.62 -17.05 19.62
C LYS A 205 -1.79 -16.10 20.48
N GLY A 206 -1.05 -16.67 21.43
CA GLY A 206 -0.05 -15.92 22.18
C GLY A 206 1.02 -15.35 21.25
N THR A 207 1.46 -14.13 21.51
CA THR A 207 2.62 -13.51 20.89
C THR A 207 3.53 -12.97 21.99
N THR A 208 4.80 -12.71 21.65
CA THR A 208 5.74 -12.11 22.61
C THR A 208 5.21 -10.79 23.16
N GLU A 209 4.61 -9.94 22.32
CA GLU A 209 4.02 -8.66 22.71
C GLU A 209 2.82 -8.84 23.66
N TYR A 210 1.99 -9.87 23.43
CA TYR A 210 0.90 -10.22 24.32
C TYR A 210 1.43 -10.54 25.73
N PHE A 211 2.45 -11.40 25.82
CA PHE A 211 3.04 -11.80 27.09
C PHE A 211 3.82 -10.67 27.76
N GLN A 212 4.47 -9.79 26.99
CA GLN A 212 5.06 -8.54 27.51
C GLN A 212 4.00 -7.66 28.17
N LYS A 213 2.85 -7.48 27.52
CA LYS A 213 1.75 -6.68 28.06
C LYS A 213 1.23 -7.26 29.37
N ILE A 214 1.03 -8.59 29.43
CA ILE A 214 0.63 -9.28 30.66
C ILE A 214 1.67 -9.07 31.76
N GLY A 215 2.97 -9.27 31.48
CA GLY A 215 4.02 -9.03 32.46
C GLY A 215 3.95 -7.63 33.08
N ARG A 216 3.76 -6.60 32.25
CA ARG A 216 3.64 -5.20 32.71
C ARG A 216 2.45 -4.97 33.63
N GLU A 217 1.33 -5.67 33.44
CA GLU A 217 0.17 -5.60 34.35
C GLU A 217 0.52 -6.11 35.76
N PHE A 218 1.56 -6.93 35.89
CA PHE A 218 2.10 -7.45 37.15
C PHE A 218 3.44 -6.80 37.55
N ASN A 219 3.82 -5.66 36.97
CA ASN A 219 5.13 -5.00 37.19
C ASN A 219 6.36 -5.88 36.87
N CYS A 220 6.20 -6.80 35.91
CA CYS A 220 7.25 -7.70 35.47
C CYS A 220 7.63 -7.43 34.01
N GLU A 221 8.90 -7.58 33.67
CA GLU A 221 9.41 -7.47 32.31
C GLU A 221 9.67 -8.86 31.73
N LEU A 222 9.11 -9.17 30.55
CA LEU A 222 9.38 -10.41 29.85
C LEU A 222 10.81 -10.39 29.29
N ILE A 223 11.65 -11.33 29.70
CA ILE A 223 13.05 -11.45 29.28
C ILE A 223 13.30 -12.56 28.26
N SER A 224 12.29 -13.36 27.94
CA SER A 224 12.36 -14.43 26.93
C SER A 224 11.36 -14.21 25.78
N GLU A 225 11.73 -14.57 24.56
CA GLU A 225 10.80 -14.59 23.43
C GLU A 225 9.76 -15.72 23.57
N TYR A 226 8.49 -15.43 23.23
CA TYR A 226 7.47 -16.47 23.12
C TYR A 226 7.61 -17.22 21.80
N ILE A 227 7.96 -18.51 21.90
CA ILE A 227 8.10 -19.39 20.74
C ILE A 227 6.82 -20.21 20.53
N ASN A 228 6.32 -20.86 21.59
CA ASN A 228 5.05 -21.60 21.61
C ASN A 228 4.65 -21.95 23.05
N ALA A 229 3.44 -22.47 23.23
CA ALA A 229 2.88 -22.81 24.54
C ALA A 229 3.62 -23.91 25.33
N LYS A 230 4.56 -24.64 24.70
CA LYS A 230 5.35 -25.69 25.36
C LYS A 230 6.65 -25.18 25.96
N LYS A 231 7.09 -23.98 25.59
CA LYS A 231 8.33 -23.37 26.11
C LYS A 231 7.99 -22.39 27.22
N SER A 232 8.74 -22.48 28.32
CA SER A 232 8.59 -21.56 29.46
C SER A 232 8.93 -20.12 29.05
N LEU A 233 8.19 -19.19 29.63
CA LEU A 233 8.48 -17.76 29.58
C LEU A 233 9.16 -17.33 30.88
N TRP A 234 10.16 -16.47 30.75
CA TRP A 234 10.93 -15.93 31.86
C TRP A 234 10.63 -14.45 32.01
N TYR A 235 10.35 -14.04 33.24
CA TYR A 235 10.09 -12.65 33.60
C TYR A 235 11.08 -12.19 34.65
N ARG A 236 11.37 -10.89 34.64
CA ARG A 236 12.08 -10.18 35.69
C ARG A 236 11.11 -9.25 36.40
N CYS A 237 10.90 -9.51 37.68
CA CYS A 237 10.22 -8.64 38.63
C CYS A 237 11.23 -8.47 39.80
#